data_AF-X0YWE6-F1
#
_entry.id   AF-X0YWE6-F1
#
_cell.length_a   1.000
_cell.length_b   1.000
_cell.length_c   1.000
_cell.angle_alpha   90.00
_cell.angle_beta   90.00
_cell.angle_gamma   90.00
#
_symmetry.space_group_name_H-M   'P 1'
#
loop_
_entity.id
_entity.type
_entity.pdbx_description
1 polymer ?
#
loop_
_entity_poly.entity_id
_entity_poly.type
_entity_poly.pdbx_seq_one_letter_code
_entity_poly.pdbx_strand_id
1 'polypeptide(L)'
;GVTIRYHDGRPLGMLVGAVRRDRPRATTRPRTRPQDEPQDEPSLLSPFEIGTGTTHTPPASGTLYLKINDSPGELHDNAGRLEVRVSGS
;
A
#
# COMPACT_ATOMS: atom_id res chain seq x y z
N GLY A 1 -24.20 16.00 11.79
CA GLY A 1 -23.06 15.13 12.11
C GLY A 1 -22.35 14.78 10.82
N VAL A 2 -21.02 14.66 10.83
CA VAL A 2 -20.25 14.21 9.65
C VAL A 2 -20.15 12.70 9.70
N THR A 3 -20.64 12.01 8.67
CA THR A 3 -20.48 10.56 8.53
C THR A 3 -19.12 10.28 7.92
N ILE A 4 -18.19 9.72 8.69
CA ILE A 4 -16.92 9.21 8.16
C ILE A 4 -17.21 7.82 7.58
N ARG A 5 -16.94 7.64 6.28
CA ARG A 5 -17.08 6.37 5.59
C ARG A 5 -15.76 5.61 5.62
N TYR A 6 -15.84 4.28 5.61
CA TYR A 6 -14.67 3.39 5.76
C TYR A 6 -14.62 2.34 4.65
N HIS A 7 -13.40 1.94 4.28
CA HIS A 7 -13.08 0.79 3.43
C HIS A 7 -11.90 0.04 4.05
N ASP A 8 -12.02 -1.28 4.22
CA ASP A 8 -11.03 -2.14 4.92
C ASP A 8 -10.58 -1.60 6.29
N GLY A 9 -11.53 -1.09 7.07
CA GLY A 9 -11.28 -0.53 8.41
C GLY A 9 -10.64 0.86 8.42
N ARG A 10 -10.41 1.48 7.26
CA ARG A 10 -9.74 2.78 7.12
C ARG A 10 -10.68 3.85 6.56
N PRO A 11 -10.55 5.13 6.96
CA PRO A 11 -11.35 6.21 6.40
C PRO A 11 -11.20 6.32 4.88
N LEU A 12 -12.31 6.57 4.17
CA LEU A 12 -12.26 7.01 2.78
C LEU A 12 -11.57 8.37 2.67
N GLY A 13 -10.86 8.61 1.56
CA GLY A 13 -10.08 9.83 1.33
C GLY A 13 -8.71 9.85 1.98
N MET A 14 -8.36 8.86 2.81
CA MET A 14 -7.05 8.80 3.47
C MET A 14 -5.95 8.35 2.50
N LEU A 15 -4.78 9.01 2.51
CA LEU A 15 -3.59 8.49 1.84
C LEU A 15 -3.10 7.23 2.54
N VAL A 16 -2.92 6.15 1.77
CA VAL A 16 -2.37 4.88 2.24
C VAL A 16 -1.22 4.44 1.33
N GLY A 17 -0.30 3.65 1.91
CA GLY A 17 0.90 3.18 1.22
C GLY A 17 1.05 1.66 1.26
N ALA A 18 1.80 1.10 0.32
CA ALA A 18 2.21 -0.31 0.37
C ALA A 18 3.58 -0.46 -0.32
N VAL A 19 4.48 -1.24 0.28
CA VAL A 19 5.80 -1.52 -0.31
C VAL A 19 5.75 -2.87 -0.98
N ARG A 20 5.79 -2.90 -2.32
CA ARG A 20 5.95 -4.14 -3.06
C ARG A 20 7.42 -4.49 -3.11
N ARG A 21 7.81 -5.62 -2.52
CA ARG A 21 9.19 -6.11 -2.55
C ARG A 21 9.68 -6.32 -3.98
N ASP A 22 10.93 -5.96 -4.23
CA ASP A 22 11.59 -6.31 -5.48
C ASP A 22 11.94 -7.80 -5.42
N ARG A 23 11.27 -8.63 -6.22
CA ARG A 23 11.67 -10.03 -6.33
C ARG A 23 12.97 -10.10 -7.13
N PRO A 24 13.97 -10.89 -6.69
CA PRO A 24 15.09 -11.23 -7.55
C PRO A 24 14.53 -11.78 -8.88
N ARG A 25 15.00 -11.25 -10.00
CA ARG A 25 14.66 -11.77 -11.32
C ARG A 25 15.08 -13.24 -11.31
N ALA A 26 14.11 -14.15 -11.26
CA ALA A 26 14.38 -15.57 -11.09
C ALA A 26 15.17 -16.08 -12.30
N THR A 27 16.49 -16.12 -12.20
CA THR A 27 17.33 -16.91 -13.09
C THR A 27 17.25 -18.34 -12.59
N THR A 28 16.20 -19.04 -13.04
CA THR A 28 16.07 -20.50 -13.01
C THR A 28 16.02 -21.14 -11.61
N ARG A 29 14.82 -21.55 -11.14
CA ARG A 29 14.50 -22.87 -10.50
C ARG A 29 13.05 -22.95 -9.95
N PRO A 30 12.52 -24.17 -9.66
CA PRO A 30 11.17 -24.62 -10.04
C PRO A 30 10.03 -24.27 -9.07
N ARG A 31 8.79 -24.50 -9.56
CA ARG A 31 7.47 -24.17 -8.99
C ARG A 31 7.08 -24.91 -7.69
N THR A 32 8.00 -25.17 -6.79
CA THR A 32 7.68 -25.66 -5.44
C THR A 32 8.08 -24.60 -4.43
N ARG A 33 7.12 -23.76 -4.06
CA ARG A 33 7.27 -22.83 -2.94
C ARG A 33 7.33 -23.67 -1.65
N PRO A 34 8.37 -23.53 -0.80
CA PRO A 34 8.35 -24.12 0.53
C PRO A 34 7.14 -23.59 1.31
N GLN A 35 6.39 -24.48 1.95
CA GLN A 35 5.14 -24.16 2.64
C GLN A 35 5.35 -23.30 3.91
N ASP A 36 6.60 -23.15 4.33
CA ASP A 36 7.01 -22.46 5.57
C ASP A 36 7.53 -21.02 5.35
N GLU A 37 7.44 -20.47 4.14
CA GLU A 37 7.75 -19.05 3.94
C GLU A 37 6.64 -18.16 4.55
N PRO A 38 6.99 -17.16 5.40
CA PRO A 38 6.01 -16.24 5.95
C PRO A 38 5.18 -15.60 4.83
N GLN A 39 3.85 -15.75 4.91
CA GLN A 39 2.92 -15.26 3.90
C GLN A 39 2.70 -13.74 3.96
N ASP A 40 3.36 -13.05 4.90
CA ASP A 40 3.36 -11.60 5.07
C ASP A 40 4.27 -10.92 4.03
N GLU A 41 4.03 -11.21 2.75
CA GLU A 41 4.54 -10.36 1.68
C GLU A 41 3.71 -9.08 1.70
N PRO A 42 4.31 -7.89 1.95
CA PRO A 42 3.61 -6.64 1.82
C PRO A 42 3.12 -6.51 0.37
N SER A 43 1.82 -6.72 0.23
CA SER A 43 1.07 -6.65 -1.01
C SER A 43 0.24 -5.36 -0.98
N LEU A 44 -0.22 -4.88 -2.13
CA LEU A 44 -1.23 -3.82 -2.19
C LEU A 44 -2.52 -4.20 -1.42
N LEU A 45 -2.68 -5.48 -1.09
CA LEU A 45 -3.75 -6.05 -0.27
C LEU A 45 -3.64 -5.75 1.23
N SER A 46 -2.48 -5.26 1.70
CA SER A 46 -2.29 -4.89 3.11
C SER A 46 -1.56 -3.56 3.22
N PRO A 47 -2.22 -2.44 2.82
CA PRO A 47 -1.60 -1.13 2.90
C PRO A 47 -1.34 -0.72 4.36
N PHE A 48 -0.48 0.27 4.60
CA PHE A 48 -0.32 0.96 5.88
C PHE A 48 -0.85 2.40 5.77
N GLU A 49 -1.23 2.96 6.91
CA GLU A 49 -1.79 4.32 6.96
C GLU A 49 -0.67 5.36 6.82
N ILE A 50 -0.88 6.33 5.94
CA ILE A 50 0.00 7.51 5.81
C ILE A 50 -0.71 8.75 6.35
N GLY A 51 -1.99 8.94 6.00
CA GLY A 51 -2.72 10.14 6.39
C GLY A 51 -2.04 11.41 5.89
N THR A 52 -1.79 12.37 6.78
CA THR A 52 -1.06 13.61 6.46
C THR A 52 0.47 13.46 6.50
N GLY A 53 0.97 12.34 7.02
CA GLY A 53 2.42 12.07 7.14
C GLY A 53 2.70 10.87 8.04
N THR A 54 3.72 10.09 7.70
CA THR A 54 4.17 8.95 8.50
C THR A 54 5.68 8.72 8.33
N THR A 55 6.28 8.02 9.29
CA THR A 55 7.62 7.43 9.14
C THR A 55 7.45 5.91 9.08
N HIS A 56 7.98 5.30 8.04
CA HIS A 56 7.87 3.86 7.83
C HIS A 56 9.25 3.26 7.55
N THR A 57 9.59 2.19 8.26
CA THR A 57 10.78 1.38 7.98
C THR A 57 10.34 0.15 7.19
N PRO A 58 10.61 0.09 5.86
CA PRO A 58 10.22 -1.07 5.07
C PRO A 58 10.97 -2.32 5.53
N PRO A 59 10.31 -3.49 5.66
CA PRO A 59 10.98 -4.73 6.04
C PRO A 59 11.91 -5.28 4.96
N ALA A 60 11.83 -4.77 3.73
CA ALA A 60 12.68 -5.13 2.61
C ALA A 60 12.71 -4.00 1.57
N SER A 61 13.70 -4.03 0.68
CA SER A 61 13.77 -3.13 -0.48
C SER A 61 12.62 -3.41 -1.46
N GLY A 62 12.10 -2.35 -2.09
CA GLY A 62 10.98 -2.47 -3.00
C GLY A 62 10.46 -1.13 -3.50
N THR A 63 9.36 -1.21 -4.24
CA THR A 63 8.64 -0.04 -4.77
C THR A 63 7.53 0.38 -3.80
N LEU A 64 7.54 1.65 -3.37
CA LEU A 64 6.43 2.26 -2.63
C LEU A 64 5.31 2.65 -3.59
N TYR A 65 4.12 2.11 -3.35
CA TYR A 65 2.88 2.51 -4.00
C TYR A 65 2.07 3.39 -3.05
N LEU A 66 1.44 4.42 -3.61
CA LEU A 66 0.57 5.35 -2.90
C LEU A 66 -0.81 5.35 -3.56
N LYS A 67 -1.87 5.34 -2.75
CA LYS A 67 -3.23 5.55 -3.23
C LYS A 67 -4.06 6.32 -2.21
N ILE A 68 -5.07 7.02 -2.69
CA ILE A 68 -6.18 7.45 -1.83
C ILE A 68 -7.02 6.21 -1.55
N ASN A 69 -7.35 5.98 -0.28
CA ASN A 69 -8.27 4.94 0.12
C ASN A 69 -9.66 5.34 -0.34
N ASP A 70 -10.17 4.67 -1.36
CA ASP A 70 -11.46 4.96 -1.95
C ASP A 70 -12.25 3.66 -2.14
N SER A 71 -13.58 3.78 -2.23
CA SER A 71 -14.45 2.66 -2.51
C SER A 71 -14.50 2.37 -4.02
N PRO A 72 -14.51 1.09 -4.45
CA PRO A 72 -14.51 0.73 -5.87
C PRO A 72 -15.69 1.29 -6.69
N GLY A 73 -16.78 1.71 -6.04
CA GLY A 73 -17.99 2.22 -6.69
C GLY A 73 -18.06 3.74 -6.86
N GLU A 74 -17.10 4.51 -6.33
CA GLU A 74 -17.19 5.99 -6.26
C GLU A 74 -16.07 6.72 -7.00
N LEU A 75 -15.26 5.99 -7.79
CA LEU A 75 -14.10 6.52 -8.52
C LEU A 75 -14.42 7.69 -9.47
N HIS A 76 -15.67 7.82 -9.93
CA HIS A 76 -16.03 8.82 -10.94
C HIS A 76 -16.17 10.25 -10.39
N ASP A 77 -16.26 10.43 -9.07
CA ASP A 77 -16.44 11.75 -8.43
C ASP A 77 -15.16 12.24 -7.71
N ASN A 78 -14.06 11.51 -7.85
CA ASN A 78 -12.79 11.94 -7.31
C ASN A 78 -12.23 13.11 -8.12
N ALA A 79 -12.19 14.28 -7.49
CA ALA A 79 -11.57 15.49 -8.03
C ALA A 79 -10.43 15.97 -7.13
N GLY A 80 -9.47 16.68 -7.73
CA GLY A 80 -8.34 17.31 -7.04
C GLY A 80 -7.01 16.58 -7.22
N ARG A 81 -6.00 17.05 -6.48
CA ARG A 81 -4.63 16.52 -6.52
C ARG A 81 -4.03 16.55 -5.13
N LEU A 82 -3.29 15.51 -4.78
CA LEU A 82 -2.44 15.49 -3.59
C LEU A 82 -0.97 15.71 -4.00
N GLU A 83 -0.27 16.58 -3.27
CA GLU A 83 1.19 16.69 -3.33
C GLU A 83 1.78 15.83 -2.22
N VAL A 84 2.66 14.89 -2.57
CA VAL A 84 3.35 14.02 -1.61
C VAL A 84 4.85 14.26 -1.73
N ARG A 85 5.51 14.42 -0.58
CA ARG A 85 6.97 14.48 -0.48
C ARG A 85 7.47 13.23 0.22
N VAL A 86 8.47 12.59 -0.38
CA VAL A 86 9.12 11.40 0.16
C VAL A 86 10.60 11.74 0.34
N SER A 87 11.14 11.46 1.53
CA SER A 87 12.54 11.67 1.86
C SER A 87 13.09 10.44 2.57
N GLY A 88 14.32 10.08 2.25
CA GLY A 88 15.11 9.08 2.98
C GLY A 88 16.14 9.76 3.88
N SER A 89 16.56 9.05 4.93
CA SER A 89 17.73 9.37 5.75
C SER A 89 18.98 8.69 5.21
#